data_AF-A0A6N8WBF1-F1
#
_entry.id   AF-A0A6N8WBF1-F1
#
_cell.length_a   1.000
_cell.length_b   1.000
_cell.length_c   1.000
_cell.angle_alpha   90.00
_cell.angle_beta   90.00
_cell.angle_gamma   90.00
#
_symmetry.space_group_name_H-M   'P 1'
#
loop_
_entity.id
_entity.type
_entity.pdbx_description
1 polymer ?
#
loop_
_entity_poly.entity_id
_entity_poly.type
_entity_poly.pdbx_seq_one_letter_code
_entity_poly.pdbx_strand_id
1 'polypeptide(L)'
;MTRLKDVNSTDILDAIRLGCQTMCSVFNADDSDIPFFGSSVLPEAELNFSSFNSEAHVPGRHLNALLSAENAAGIVIDDECVEKHADAAFFSYSGPLPLPLNRDQIGGRLVNFRPHHLREGFHALYALAKYRDSARARELAEESIAAIFSYWDAARGWDCKRLTEELGLNVLSESSFIVGIARAIGPLVKLYRDTGYGPALELAIVLKEKAISGFFDVDGAYDRDRFGPHTHSTTCVMSSLAQLADLTMDSPLMNRVRAFYDNGLWEIRNGLGWVIESSLPDAPSDLGEVNNTGDILETALILGRWGHTEYYHDAERILRGHLLPSQLRDISFIEDPPNPENVDGKRDVAARHRGAFGFPAPYGHAPLGKTLISFNMDIVGGAVGSLCEAYREATRFDQAGHWVNLLFDHETDAIKVESPYTHSALRIRVKRPGPLFVRVPPWVEEEKIEIRGVSGRPQFTNGYLLIPSPPVGQMLSLAFPLPRQEIVLQQQERQIRTLLRGDQVEAMENFGADLTFFEPLD
;
A
#
# COMPACT_ATOMS: atom_id res chain seq x y z
N MET A 1 20.72 5.25 21.03
CA MET A 1 20.11 4.07 20.41
C MET A 1 18.89 3.68 21.21
N THR A 2 17.76 4.28 20.87
CA THR A 2 16.49 3.95 21.51
C THR A 2 15.63 3.14 20.55
N ARG A 3 15.43 1.86 20.86
CA ARG A 3 14.40 1.04 20.21
C ARG A 3 13.02 1.61 20.56
N LEU A 4 12.12 1.67 19.59
CA LEU A 4 10.74 2.09 19.81
C LEU A 4 10.03 1.10 20.74
N LYS A 5 9.17 1.62 21.63
CA LYS A 5 8.53 0.82 22.68
C LYS A 5 7.33 0.00 22.19
N ASP A 6 6.68 0.47 21.12
CA ASP A 6 5.49 -0.16 20.52
C ASP A 6 5.76 -0.36 19.02
N VAL A 7 6.01 -1.61 18.63
CA VAL A 7 6.27 -2.02 17.24
C VAL A 7 5.41 -3.24 16.94
N ASN A 8 4.61 -3.16 15.89
CA ASN A 8 3.70 -4.22 15.47
C ASN A 8 4.37 -5.16 14.46
N SER A 9 4.07 -6.46 14.53
CA SER A 9 4.45 -7.44 13.49
C SER A 9 3.42 -8.55 13.32
N THR A 10 2.25 -8.45 13.97
CA THR A 10 1.29 -9.56 14.09
C THR A 10 -0.17 -9.14 14.00
N ASP A 11 -0.50 -7.86 14.11
CA ASP A 11 -1.89 -7.39 14.14
C ASP A 11 -2.20 -6.45 12.97
N ILE A 12 -2.70 -7.02 11.87
CA ILE A 12 -3.09 -6.24 10.68
C ILE A 12 -4.30 -5.35 11.00
N LEU A 13 -5.26 -5.84 11.78
CA LEU A 13 -6.51 -5.13 12.06
C LEU A 13 -6.26 -3.87 12.89
N ASP A 14 -5.42 -3.97 13.92
CA ASP A 14 -5.02 -2.83 14.72
C ASP A 14 -4.23 -1.79 13.92
N ALA A 15 -3.34 -2.23 13.01
CA ALA A 15 -2.63 -1.32 12.12
C ALA A 15 -3.60 -0.53 11.21
N ILE A 16 -4.61 -1.20 10.63
CA ILE A 16 -5.64 -0.53 9.84
C ILE A 16 -6.40 0.50 10.70
N ARG A 17 -6.83 0.12 11.91
CA ARG A 17 -7.55 1.03 12.83
C ARG A 17 -6.74 2.28 13.16
N LEU A 18 -5.48 2.12 13.51
CA LEU A 18 -4.62 3.24 13.90
C LEU A 18 -4.36 4.17 12.70
N GLY A 19 -4.12 3.63 11.50
CA GLY A 19 -3.99 4.44 10.29
C GLY A 19 -5.27 5.20 9.93
N CYS A 20 -6.45 4.59 10.15
CA CYS A 20 -7.74 5.29 9.98
C CYS A 20 -7.87 6.49 10.93
N GLN A 21 -7.43 6.35 12.19
CA GLN A 21 -7.42 7.46 13.15
C GLN A 21 -6.54 8.61 12.67
N THR A 22 -5.33 8.32 12.18
CA THR A 22 -4.44 9.33 11.58
C THR A 22 -5.16 10.07 10.44
N MET A 23 -5.71 9.34 9.46
CA MET A 23 -6.38 9.93 8.29
C MET A 23 -7.58 10.83 8.63
N CYS A 24 -8.23 10.59 9.78
CA CYS A 24 -9.33 11.41 10.29
C CYS A 24 -8.90 12.55 11.23
N SER A 25 -7.61 12.71 11.49
CA SER A 25 -7.07 13.73 12.38
C SER A 25 -6.21 14.79 11.68
N VAL A 26 -5.99 14.69 10.36
CA VAL A 26 -4.97 15.49 9.63
C VAL A 26 -5.57 16.57 8.73
N PHE A 27 -6.74 17.10 9.09
CA PHE A 27 -7.41 18.20 8.40
C PHE A 27 -6.90 19.57 8.85
N ASN A 28 -6.80 20.52 7.93
CA ASN A 28 -6.45 21.90 8.24
C ASN A 28 -7.69 22.72 8.58
N ALA A 29 -7.97 22.90 9.87
CA ALA A 29 -9.13 23.69 10.32
C ALA A 29 -9.07 25.17 9.87
N ASP A 30 -7.88 25.68 9.56
CA ASP A 30 -7.68 27.06 9.07
C ASP A 30 -7.92 27.19 7.54
N ASP A 31 -8.17 26.08 6.84
CA ASP A 31 -8.32 26.02 5.38
C ASP A 31 -9.42 25.04 4.94
N SER A 32 -10.62 25.25 5.48
CA SER A 32 -11.84 24.48 5.12
C SER A 32 -11.68 22.97 5.25
N ASP A 33 -10.93 22.53 6.27
CA ASP A 33 -10.65 21.12 6.54
C ASP A 33 -9.96 20.37 5.39
N ILE A 34 -9.25 21.07 4.48
CA ILE A 34 -8.42 20.39 3.47
C ILE A 34 -7.31 19.61 4.20
N PRO A 35 -7.09 18.33 3.88
CA PRO A 35 -6.07 17.55 4.56
C PRO A 35 -4.66 18.07 4.27
N PHE A 36 -3.82 18.07 5.31
CA PHE A 36 -2.40 18.36 5.16
C PHE A 36 -1.72 17.28 4.31
N PHE A 37 -0.72 17.70 3.53
CA PHE A 37 0.11 16.75 2.78
C PHE A 37 1.45 16.53 3.48
N GLY A 38 2.21 17.62 3.60
CA GLY A 38 3.57 17.55 4.09
C GLY A 38 3.55 17.45 5.60
N SER A 39 4.51 16.68 6.12
CA SER A 39 4.60 16.47 7.54
C SER A 39 6.01 16.15 7.98
N SER A 40 6.46 16.79 9.06
CA SER A 40 7.71 16.46 9.75
C SER A 40 7.45 16.25 11.23
N VAL A 41 8.25 15.40 11.86
CA VAL A 41 8.26 15.19 13.31
C VAL A 41 9.60 15.52 13.95
N LEU A 42 10.67 15.58 13.15
CA LEU A 42 11.99 16.07 13.51
C LEU A 42 12.59 16.84 12.32
N PRO A 43 13.41 17.89 12.56
CA PRO A 43 13.76 18.45 13.87
C PRO A 43 12.66 19.30 14.52
N GLU A 44 11.71 19.82 13.73
CA GLU A 44 10.53 20.53 14.22
C GLU A 44 9.28 19.79 13.71
N ALA A 45 8.34 19.53 14.62
CA ALA A 45 7.11 18.83 14.28
C ALA A 45 6.10 19.81 13.68
N GLU A 46 5.59 19.52 12.48
CA GLU A 46 4.56 20.31 11.82
C GLU A 46 3.79 19.51 10.77
N LEU A 47 2.56 19.95 10.49
CA LEU A 47 1.76 19.58 9.33
C LEU A 47 1.63 20.80 8.41
N ASN A 48 1.83 20.61 7.11
CA ASN A 48 1.83 21.72 6.17
C ASN A 48 1.06 21.45 4.86
N PHE A 49 0.58 22.55 4.30
CA PHE A 49 -0.06 22.59 3.00
C PHE A 49 0.98 22.41 1.90
N SER A 50 0.63 21.65 0.85
CA SER A 50 1.42 21.55 -0.37
C SER A 50 0.61 22.01 -1.56
N SER A 51 1.09 23.08 -2.22
CA SER A 51 0.55 23.58 -3.49
C SER A 51 0.62 22.56 -4.64
N PHE A 52 1.25 21.42 -4.40
CA PHE A 52 1.40 20.36 -5.37
C PHE A 52 0.70 19.07 -4.96
N ASN A 53 0.14 18.91 -3.76
CA ASN A 53 -0.40 17.60 -3.38
C ASN A 53 -1.61 17.63 -2.43
N SER A 54 -1.85 18.70 -1.67
CA SER A 54 -2.86 18.68 -0.59
C SER A 54 -4.25 18.27 -1.08
N GLU A 55 -4.82 18.92 -2.10
CA GLU A 55 -6.18 18.63 -2.55
C GLU A 55 -6.25 17.49 -3.56
N ALA A 56 -5.31 17.43 -4.50
CA ALA A 56 -5.36 16.48 -5.61
C ALA A 56 -4.86 15.07 -5.23
N HIS A 57 -4.11 14.93 -4.14
CA HIS A 57 -3.41 13.69 -3.79
C HIS A 57 -3.99 13.02 -2.55
N VAL A 58 -4.03 13.74 -1.41
CA VAL A 58 -4.30 13.14 -0.10
C VAL A 58 -5.74 12.61 0.04
N PRO A 59 -6.80 13.36 -0.34
CA PRO A 59 -8.18 12.90 -0.13
C PRO A 59 -8.48 11.60 -0.86
N GLY A 60 -7.93 11.41 -2.06
CA GLY A 60 -8.12 10.20 -2.85
C GLY A 60 -7.48 8.96 -2.22
N ARG A 61 -6.26 9.09 -1.70
CA ARG A 61 -5.61 8.03 -0.93
C ARG A 61 -6.42 7.66 0.31
N HIS A 62 -6.86 8.68 1.06
CA HIS A 62 -7.57 8.49 2.31
C HIS A 62 -8.96 7.88 2.10
N LEU A 63 -9.76 8.37 1.15
CA LEU A 63 -11.07 7.81 0.82
C LEU A 63 -10.98 6.34 0.40
N ASN A 64 -10.04 6.00 -0.49
CA ASN A 64 -9.87 4.61 -0.89
C ASN A 64 -9.48 3.71 0.29
N ALA A 65 -8.65 4.19 1.21
CA ALA A 65 -8.21 3.44 2.38
C ALA A 65 -9.30 3.30 3.44
N LEU A 66 -9.88 4.41 3.89
CA LEU A 66 -10.93 4.47 4.91
C LEU A 66 -12.14 3.60 4.53
N LEU A 67 -12.64 3.76 3.30
CA LEU A 67 -13.82 3.02 2.84
C LEU A 67 -13.50 1.55 2.54
N SER A 68 -12.24 1.23 2.18
CA SER A 68 -11.79 -0.16 2.12
C SER A 68 -11.66 -0.78 3.51
N ALA A 69 -11.27 -0.02 4.53
CA ALA A 69 -11.17 -0.48 5.91
C ALA A 69 -12.54 -0.80 6.51
N GLU A 70 -13.56 0.02 6.24
CA GLU A 70 -14.95 -0.31 6.60
C GLU A 70 -15.37 -1.66 6.00
N ASN A 71 -15.11 -1.82 4.70
CA ASN A 71 -15.52 -3.00 3.96
C ASN A 71 -14.74 -4.27 4.35
N ALA A 72 -13.41 -4.18 4.48
CA ALA A 72 -12.55 -5.33 4.73
C ALA A 72 -12.53 -5.75 6.19
N ALA A 73 -12.52 -4.77 7.10
CA ALA A 73 -12.21 -4.96 8.51
C ALA A 73 -13.38 -4.62 9.45
N GLY A 74 -14.51 -4.15 8.92
CA GLY A 74 -15.68 -3.78 9.72
C GLY A 74 -15.41 -2.62 10.68
N ILE A 75 -14.43 -1.78 10.37
CA ILE A 75 -14.12 -0.57 11.14
C ILE A 75 -15.21 0.46 10.86
N VAL A 76 -15.70 1.14 11.88
CA VAL A 76 -16.63 2.26 11.70
C VAL A 76 -15.80 3.52 11.51
N ILE A 77 -15.95 4.16 10.35
CA ILE A 77 -15.33 5.46 10.07
C ILE A 77 -16.36 6.54 10.35
N ASP A 78 -15.91 7.66 10.89
CA ASP A 78 -16.74 8.84 11.12
C ASP A 78 -17.19 9.44 9.79
N ASP A 79 -18.49 9.66 9.60
CA ASP A 79 -19.03 10.24 8.39
C ASP A 79 -18.48 11.65 8.15
N GLU A 80 -18.23 12.44 9.21
CA GLU A 80 -17.62 13.77 9.08
C GLU A 80 -16.21 13.69 8.45
N CYS A 81 -15.44 12.66 8.82
CA CYS A 81 -14.12 12.41 8.23
C CYS A 81 -14.22 12.07 6.74
N VAL A 82 -15.20 11.25 6.35
CA VAL A 82 -15.44 10.90 4.94
C VAL A 82 -15.90 12.12 4.15
N GLU A 83 -16.80 12.95 4.71
CA GLU A 83 -17.30 14.17 4.09
C GLU A 83 -16.18 15.18 3.82
N LYS A 84 -15.30 15.43 4.81
CA LYS A 84 -14.14 16.33 4.64
C LYS A 84 -13.22 15.91 3.49
N HIS A 85 -12.90 14.62 3.41
CA HIS A 85 -12.11 14.12 2.28
C HIS A 85 -12.87 14.17 0.95
N ALA A 86 -14.17 13.85 0.95
CA ALA A 86 -14.99 13.94 -0.25
C ALA A 86 -15.06 15.37 -0.78
N ASP A 87 -15.25 16.36 0.10
CA ASP A 87 -15.30 17.77 -0.25
C ASP A 87 -13.95 18.26 -0.79
N ALA A 88 -12.83 17.89 -0.17
CA ALA A 88 -11.50 18.20 -0.67
C ALA A 88 -11.23 17.55 -2.05
N ALA A 89 -11.63 16.29 -2.24
CA ALA A 89 -11.51 15.61 -3.51
C ALA A 89 -12.35 16.32 -4.60
N PHE A 90 -13.63 16.57 -4.33
CA PHE A 90 -14.49 17.27 -5.28
C PHE A 90 -14.05 18.70 -5.56
N PHE A 91 -13.49 19.38 -4.56
CA PHE A 91 -12.88 20.69 -4.75
C PHE A 91 -11.72 20.60 -5.75
N SER A 92 -10.82 19.60 -5.64
CA SER A 92 -9.72 19.42 -6.60
C SER A 92 -10.20 19.26 -8.06
N TYR A 93 -11.41 18.72 -8.27
CA TYR A 93 -12.03 18.55 -9.59
C TYR A 93 -12.86 19.76 -10.06
N SER A 94 -13.00 20.80 -9.23
CA SER A 94 -13.85 21.97 -9.53
C SER A 94 -13.16 23.06 -10.35
N GLY A 95 -11.96 22.79 -10.85
CA GLY A 95 -11.19 23.70 -11.69
C GLY A 95 -11.69 23.79 -13.15
N PRO A 96 -10.90 24.39 -14.04
CA PRO A 96 -11.29 24.59 -15.45
C PRO A 96 -11.38 23.29 -16.28
N LEU A 97 -10.96 22.15 -15.72
CA LEU A 97 -10.99 20.83 -16.34
C LEU A 97 -11.37 19.81 -15.24
N PRO A 98 -12.14 18.75 -15.54
CA PRO A 98 -12.52 17.72 -14.57
C PRO A 98 -11.34 16.75 -14.30
N LEU A 99 -10.18 17.31 -13.94
CA LEU A 99 -8.99 16.60 -13.49
C LEU A 99 -8.66 17.08 -12.06
N PRO A 100 -7.98 16.27 -11.24
CA PRO A 100 -7.57 16.68 -9.91
C PRO A 100 -6.47 17.74 -10.01
N LEU A 101 -6.76 18.94 -9.51
CA LEU A 101 -5.86 20.09 -9.49
C LEU A 101 -5.54 20.51 -8.06
N ASN A 102 -4.38 21.15 -7.86
CA ASN A 102 -4.04 21.81 -6.60
C ASN A 102 -4.07 23.33 -6.74
N ARG A 103 -4.26 24.00 -5.61
CA ARG A 103 -4.09 25.45 -5.55
C ARG A 103 -2.61 25.83 -5.57
N ASP A 104 -2.32 27.04 -6.03
CA ASP A 104 -0.99 27.65 -5.95
C ASP A 104 -0.61 28.03 -4.51
N GLN A 105 -1.59 28.41 -3.70
CA GLN A 105 -1.46 28.71 -2.27
C GLN A 105 -2.82 28.54 -1.57
N ILE A 106 -2.82 28.54 -0.24
CA ILE A 106 -4.06 28.60 0.56
C ILE A 106 -4.90 29.81 0.12
N GLY A 107 -6.19 29.58 -0.13
CA GLY A 107 -7.12 30.60 -0.65
C GLY A 107 -6.90 30.98 -2.12
N GLY A 108 -5.94 30.36 -2.80
CA GLY A 108 -5.60 30.58 -4.20
C GLY A 108 -6.50 29.84 -5.20
N ARG A 109 -6.06 29.77 -6.46
CA ARG A 109 -6.83 29.16 -7.57
C ARG A 109 -6.31 27.77 -7.88
N LEU A 110 -7.21 26.85 -8.27
CA LEU A 110 -6.86 25.52 -8.79
C LEU A 110 -6.22 25.65 -10.17
N VAL A 111 -4.89 25.75 -10.19
CA VAL A 111 -4.10 25.97 -11.41
C VAL A 111 -2.99 24.94 -11.60
N ASN A 112 -2.59 24.22 -10.57
CA ASN A 112 -1.49 23.26 -10.65
C ASN A 112 -2.00 21.89 -11.08
N PHE A 113 -1.69 21.50 -12.32
CA PHE A 113 -1.98 20.17 -12.84
C PHE A 113 -0.71 19.32 -12.87
N ARG A 114 -0.78 18.16 -12.24
CA ARG A 114 0.29 17.17 -12.28
C ARG A 114 -0.33 15.81 -12.66
N PRO A 115 0.04 15.22 -13.81
CA PRO A 115 -0.53 13.94 -14.28
C PRO A 115 -0.43 12.79 -13.27
N HIS A 116 0.56 12.87 -12.38
CA HIS A 116 0.73 11.97 -11.24
C HIS A 116 -0.56 11.77 -10.42
N HIS A 117 -1.31 12.85 -10.15
CA HIS A 117 -2.48 12.85 -9.25
C HIS A 117 -3.72 12.22 -9.85
N LEU A 118 -3.71 11.87 -11.15
CA LEU A 118 -4.85 11.20 -11.76
C LEU A 118 -5.17 9.88 -11.05
N ARG A 119 -4.14 9.17 -10.59
CA ARG A 119 -4.33 7.96 -9.78
C ARG A 119 -5.13 8.26 -8.53
N GLU A 120 -4.69 9.23 -7.74
CA GLU A 120 -5.32 9.57 -6.48
C GLU A 120 -6.72 10.15 -6.67
N GLY A 121 -6.92 11.01 -7.66
CA GLY A 121 -8.24 11.49 -8.05
C GLY A 121 -9.21 10.34 -8.38
N PHE A 122 -8.80 9.37 -9.21
CA PHE A 122 -9.65 8.22 -9.50
C PHE A 122 -9.85 7.28 -8.30
N HIS A 123 -8.91 7.21 -7.34
CA HIS A 123 -9.15 6.50 -6.07
C HIS A 123 -10.28 7.13 -5.27
N ALA A 124 -10.35 8.48 -5.19
CA ALA A 124 -11.49 9.17 -4.56
C ALA A 124 -12.80 8.80 -5.24
N LEU A 125 -12.86 8.99 -6.57
CA LEU A 125 -14.10 8.82 -7.34
C LEU A 125 -14.60 7.36 -7.30
N TYR A 126 -13.70 6.38 -7.45
CA TYR A 126 -14.02 4.97 -7.27
C TYR A 126 -14.58 4.68 -5.88
N ALA A 127 -13.89 5.13 -4.82
CA ALA A 127 -14.26 4.78 -3.46
C ALA A 127 -15.64 5.36 -3.09
N LEU A 128 -15.91 6.62 -3.49
CA LEU A 128 -17.20 7.26 -3.29
C LEU A 128 -18.32 6.63 -4.12
N ALA A 129 -18.04 6.25 -5.38
CA ALA A 129 -19.02 5.59 -6.24
C ALA A 129 -19.40 4.20 -5.72
N LYS A 130 -18.42 3.44 -5.23
CA LYS A 130 -18.61 2.07 -4.74
C LYS A 130 -19.24 1.99 -3.36
N TYR A 131 -18.67 2.70 -2.40
CA TYR A 131 -19.00 2.52 -0.98
C TYR A 131 -20.00 3.54 -0.45
N ARG A 132 -20.31 4.59 -1.22
CA ARG A 132 -21.28 5.64 -0.86
C ARG A 132 -22.32 5.92 -1.95
N ASP A 133 -22.33 5.14 -3.04
CA ASP A 133 -23.27 5.28 -4.16
C ASP A 133 -23.34 6.73 -4.73
N SER A 134 -22.20 7.43 -4.72
CA SER A 134 -22.15 8.84 -5.12
C SER A 134 -22.31 9.00 -6.63
N ALA A 135 -23.48 9.50 -7.07
CA ALA A 135 -23.75 9.83 -8.47
C ALA A 135 -22.77 10.89 -8.99
N ARG A 136 -22.48 11.93 -8.19
CA ARG A 136 -21.49 12.97 -8.51
C ARG A 136 -20.11 12.39 -8.80
N ALA A 137 -19.67 11.41 -8.01
CA ALA A 137 -18.37 10.77 -8.22
C ALA A 137 -18.32 9.96 -9.51
N ARG A 138 -19.42 9.30 -9.88
CA ARG A 138 -19.55 8.59 -11.17
C ARG A 138 -19.47 9.57 -12.34
N GLU A 139 -20.31 10.60 -12.34
CA GLU A 139 -20.34 11.63 -13.39
C GLU A 139 -18.96 12.29 -13.58
N LEU A 140 -18.30 12.71 -12.49
CA LEU A 140 -16.96 13.28 -12.56
C LEU A 140 -15.92 12.29 -13.11
N ALA A 141 -16.05 11.00 -12.81
CA ALA A 141 -15.11 10.00 -13.35
C ALA A 141 -15.27 9.86 -14.87
N GLU A 142 -16.52 9.85 -15.36
CA GLU A 142 -16.83 9.80 -16.78
C GLU A 142 -16.29 11.04 -17.51
N GLU A 143 -16.54 12.23 -16.96
CA GLU A 143 -16.03 13.51 -17.48
C GLU A 143 -14.50 13.56 -17.47
N SER A 144 -13.86 13.08 -16.40
CA SER A 144 -12.40 13.04 -16.27
C SER A 144 -11.78 12.12 -17.32
N ILE A 145 -12.35 10.93 -17.54
CA ILE A 145 -11.89 10.00 -18.59
C ILE A 145 -12.06 10.63 -19.98
N ALA A 146 -13.19 11.28 -20.25
CA ALA A 146 -13.41 11.98 -21.52
C ALA A 146 -12.42 13.13 -21.74
N ALA A 147 -12.09 13.88 -20.68
CA ALA A 147 -11.06 14.91 -20.71
C ALA A 147 -9.68 14.31 -21.02
N ILE A 148 -9.30 13.19 -20.39
CA ILE A 148 -8.04 12.51 -20.68
C ILE A 148 -7.96 12.14 -22.17
N PHE A 149 -8.99 11.53 -22.74
CA PHE A 149 -9.00 11.21 -24.18
C PHE A 149 -8.94 12.45 -25.09
N SER A 150 -9.36 13.62 -24.61
CA SER A 150 -9.35 14.88 -25.36
C SER A 150 -8.03 15.64 -25.30
N TYR A 151 -7.22 15.39 -24.26
CA TYR A 151 -6.00 16.15 -23.95
C TYR A 151 -4.74 15.31 -23.87
N TRP A 152 -4.83 13.97 -23.91
CA TRP A 152 -3.69 13.06 -23.87
C TRP A 152 -3.74 12.03 -24.99
N ASP A 153 -2.58 11.80 -25.61
CA ASP A 153 -2.38 10.83 -26.68
C ASP A 153 -1.20 9.92 -26.33
N ALA A 154 -1.30 8.61 -26.60
CA ALA A 154 -0.27 7.66 -26.21
C ALA A 154 1.08 7.89 -26.89
N ALA A 155 1.11 8.48 -28.09
CA ALA A 155 2.34 8.80 -28.81
C ALA A 155 2.87 10.20 -28.46
N ARG A 156 1.96 11.18 -28.32
CA ARG A 156 2.32 12.61 -28.18
C ARG A 156 2.35 13.11 -26.74
N GLY A 157 1.77 12.37 -25.80
CA GLY A 157 1.60 12.80 -24.41
C GLY A 157 0.47 13.83 -24.26
N TRP A 158 0.59 14.68 -23.24
CA TRP A 158 -0.37 15.75 -22.97
C TRP A 158 -0.25 16.89 -23.98
N ASP A 159 -1.39 17.45 -24.40
CA ASP A 159 -1.45 18.71 -25.12
C ASP A 159 -1.19 19.88 -24.17
N CYS A 160 0.07 20.03 -23.74
CA CYS A 160 0.49 21.06 -22.79
C CYS A 160 0.22 22.47 -23.31
N LYS A 161 0.17 22.65 -24.64
CA LYS A 161 -0.15 23.96 -25.23
C LYS A 161 -1.60 24.32 -24.92
N ARG A 162 -2.55 23.45 -25.21
CA ARG A 162 -3.97 23.72 -24.90
C ARG A 162 -4.21 23.85 -23.40
N LEU A 163 -3.58 23.00 -22.59
CA LEU A 163 -3.72 23.06 -21.13
C LEU A 163 -3.18 24.39 -20.54
N THR A 164 -2.04 24.89 -21.02
CA THR A 164 -1.43 26.12 -20.51
C THR A 164 -2.06 27.38 -21.13
N GLU A 165 -2.19 27.45 -22.45
CA GLU A 165 -2.62 28.66 -23.17
C GLU A 165 -4.14 28.86 -23.15
N GLU A 166 -4.94 27.79 -23.24
CA GLU A 166 -6.41 27.90 -23.30
C GLU A 166 -7.05 27.84 -21.90
N LEU A 167 -6.50 27.00 -21.00
CA LEU A 167 -7.07 26.77 -19.67
C LEU A 167 -6.30 27.45 -18.53
N GLY A 168 -5.12 28.03 -18.80
CA GLY A 168 -4.33 28.74 -17.79
C GLY A 168 -3.75 27.82 -16.71
N LEU A 169 -3.53 26.54 -17.02
CA LEU A 169 -2.98 25.58 -16.07
C LEU A 169 -1.45 25.62 -16.04
N ASN A 170 -0.88 25.48 -14.85
CA ASN A 170 0.52 25.14 -14.63
C ASN A 170 0.67 23.63 -14.76
N VAL A 171 1.09 23.16 -15.94
CA VAL A 171 1.29 21.73 -16.18
C VAL A 171 2.70 21.32 -15.76
N LEU A 172 2.80 20.47 -14.74
CA LEU A 172 4.07 19.90 -14.30
C LEU A 172 4.44 18.70 -15.16
N SER A 173 5.58 18.79 -15.86
CA SER A 173 6.14 17.69 -16.63
C SER A 173 6.70 16.61 -15.72
N GLU A 174 6.31 15.36 -15.95
CA GLU A 174 6.89 14.21 -15.25
C GLU A 174 8.13 13.69 -15.98
N SER A 175 9.04 13.07 -15.23
CA SER A 175 10.26 12.48 -15.78
C SER A 175 9.99 11.32 -16.75
N SER A 176 8.84 10.66 -16.65
CA SER A 176 8.47 9.54 -17.51
C SER A 176 6.95 9.33 -17.56
N PHE A 177 6.50 8.50 -18.51
CA PHE A 177 5.11 8.00 -18.56
C PHE A 177 4.70 7.25 -17.28
N ILE A 178 5.64 6.48 -16.70
CA ILE A 178 5.43 5.70 -15.47
C ILE A 178 5.20 6.62 -14.28
N VAL A 179 5.93 7.74 -14.19
CA VAL A 179 5.77 8.71 -13.10
C VAL A 179 4.47 9.52 -13.21
N GLY A 180 3.91 9.62 -14.42
CA GLY A 180 2.65 10.32 -14.69
C GLY A 180 1.43 9.41 -14.79
N ILE A 181 0.71 9.51 -15.91
CA ILE A 181 -0.64 8.95 -16.10
C ILE A 181 -0.72 7.42 -15.99
N ALA A 182 0.37 6.67 -16.20
CA ALA A 182 0.36 5.20 -16.07
C ALA A 182 -0.14 4.74 -14.68
N ARG A 183 0.11 5.55 -13.65
CA ARG A 183 -0.36 5.33 -12.28
C ARG A 183 -1.88 5.17 -12.17
N ALA A 184 -2.65 5.70 -13.12
CA ALA A 184 -4.12 5.63 -13.12
C ALA A 184 -4.69 4.25 -13.50
N ILE A 185 -3.88 3.29 -14.01
CA ILE A 185 -4.36 1.97 -14.45
C ILE A 185 -5.15 1.27 -13.32
N GLY A 186 -4.59 1.19 -12.11
CA GLY A 186 -5.20 0.49 -10.98
C GLY A 186 -6.58 1.04 -10.58
N PRO A 187 -6.73 2.35 -10.28
CA PRO A 187 -8.03 2.90 -9.94
C PRO A 187 -9.04 2.87 -11.10
N LEU A 188 -8.61 2.95 -12.36
CA LEU A 188 -9.50 2.73 -13.52
C LEU A 188 -10.03 1.29 -13.57
N VAL A 189 -9.18 0.30 -13.29
CA VAL A 189 -9.58 -1.12 -13.13
C VAL A 189 -10.60 -1.27 -12.02
N LYS A 190 -10.38 -0.63 -10.86
CA LYS A 190 -11.30 -0.65 -9.73
C LYS A 190 -12.65 -0.02 -10.09
N LEU A 191 -12.63 1.13 -10.76
CA LEU A 191 -13.82 1.84 -11.23
C LEU A 191 -14.63 0.98 -12.21
N TYR A 192 -13.99 0.38 -13.22
CA TYR A 192 -14.67 -0.51 -14.16
C TYR A 192 -15.26 -1.73 -13.48
N ARG A 193 -14.51 -2.38 -12.58
CA ARG A 193 -14.97 -3.57 -11.85
C ARG A 193 -16.29 -3.31 -11.10
N ASP A 194 -16.45 -2.11 -10.56
CA ASP A 194 -17.61 -1.74 -9.76
C ASP A 194 -18.78 -1.20 -10.59
N THR A 195 -18.49 -0.37 -11.59
CA THR A 195 -19.52 0.37 -12.35
C THR A 195 -19.87 -0.25 -13.70
N GLY A 196 -18.98 -1.07 -14.27
CA GLY A 196 -19.08 -1.54 -15.65
C GLY A 196 -18.85 -0.46 -16.71
N TYR A 197 -18.37 0.75 -16.34
CA TYR A 197 -18.17 1.85 -17.29
C TYR A 197 -17.05 1.54 -18.29
N GLY A 198 -17.43 1.14 -19.50
CA GLY A 198 -16.53 0.68 -20.56
C GLY A 198 -15.32 1.59 -20.85
N PRO A 199 -15.48 2.92 -20.96
CA PRO A 199 -14.36 3.83 -21.21
C PRO A 199 -13.28 3.83 -20.12
N ALA A 200 -13.61 3.46 -18.87
CA ALA A 200 -12.58 3.27 -17.83
C ALA A 200 -11.67 2.08 -18.16
N LEU A 201 -12.24 0.96 -18.61
CA LEU A 201 -11.47 -0.19 -19.07
C LEU A 201 -10.68 0.12 -20.34
N GLU A 202 -11.29 0.85 -21.28
CA GLU A 202 -10.61 1.28 -22.51
C GLU A 202 -9.35 2.09 -22.18
N LEU A 203 -9.46 3.10 -21.33
CA LEU A 203 -8.31 3.91 -20.92
C LEU A 203 -7.25 3.07 -20.19
N ALA A 204 -7.67 2.17 -19.29
CA ALA A 204 -6.74 1.25 -18.62
C ALA A 204 -5.97 0.37 -19.61
N ILE A 205 -6.64 -0.14 -20.66
CA ILE A 205 -6.02 -0.93 -21.73
C ILE A 205 -5.02 -0.08 -22.53
N VAL A 206 -5.40 1.13 -22.95
CA VAL A 206 -4.51 2.03 -23.70
C VAL A 206 -3.23 2.33 -22.90
N LEU A 207 -3.36 2.62 -21.61
CA LEU A 207 -2.23 2.87 -20.72
C LEU A 207 -1.39 1.60 -20.52
N LYS A 208 -2.02 0.43 -20.36
CA LYS A 208 -1.34 -0.87 -20.26
C LYS A 208 -0.51 -1.17 -21.51
N GLU A 209 -1.06 -0.97 -22.71
CA GLU A 209 -0.33 -1.26 -23.96
C GLU A 209 0.97 -0.44 -24.02
N LYS A 210 0.90 0.85 -23.69
CA LYS A 210 2.10 1.70 -23.60
C LYS A 210 3.06 1.26 -22.50
N ALA A 211 2.55 0.79 -21.36
CA ALA A 211 3.37 0.30 -20.25
C ALA A 211 4.16 -0.97 -20.64
N ILE A 212 3.54 -1.95 -21.30
CA ILE A 212 4.21 -3.22 -21.65
C ILE A 212 5.01 -3.16 -22.95
N SER A 213 4.75 -2.17 -23.81
CA SER A 213 5.54 -1.94 -25.03
C SER A 213 6.86 -1.21 -24.77
N GLY A 214 6.93 -0.49 -23.64
CA GLY A 214 7.97 0.49 -23.41
C GLY A 214 8.40 0.64 -21.97
N PHE A 215 7.97 -0.21 -21.03
CA PHE A 215 8.49 -0.27 -19.63
C PHE A 215 8.63 -1.70 -19.10
N PHE A 216 7.53 -2.46 -19.04
CA PHE A 216 7.50 -3.81 -18.47
C PHE A 216 7.74 -4.88 -19.54
N ASP A 217 9.00 -5.05 -19.94
CA ASP A 217 9.41 -5.97 -21.02
C ASP A 217 9.29 -7.46 -20.63
N VAL A 218 9.47 -8.37 -21.60
CA VAL A 218 9.28 -9.82 -21.39
C VAL A 218 10.25 -10.38 -20.35
N ASP A 219 11.46 -9.83 -20.28
CA ASP A 219 12.50 -10.22 -19.33
C ASP A 219 12.28 -9.62 -17.94
N GLY A 220 11.40 -8.63 -17.81
CA GLY A 220 11.13 -7.93 -16.55
C GLY A 220 12.29 -7.07 -16.06
N ALA A 221 13.20 -6.61 -16.92
CA ALA A 221 14.32 -5.77 -16.51
C ALA A 221 13.86 -4.39 -16.00
N TYR A 222 14.59 -3.84 -15.03
CA TYR A 222 14.43 -2.47 -14.56
C TYR A 222 15.47 -1.55 -15.21
N ASP A 223 15.03 -0.39 -15.66
CA ASP A 223 15.89 0.66 -16.21
C ASP A 223 15.44 2.00 -15.61
N ARG A 224 16.28 2.59 -14.76
CA ARG A 224 15.98 3.86 -14.09
C ARG A 224 15.69 4.99 -15.08
N ASP A 225 16.50 5.14 -16.12
CA ASP A 225 16.41 6.29 -17.01
C ASP A 225 15.12 6.26 -17.83
N ARG A 226 14.63 5.05 -18.13
CA ARG A 226 13.33 4.79 -18.73
C ARG A 226 12.19 5.00 -17.73
N PHE A 227 12.22 4.34 -16.57
CA PHE A 227 11.11 4.36 -15.61
C PHE A 227 10.99 5.69 -14.86
N GLY A 228 12.08 6.43 -14.68
CA GLY A 228 12.17 7.62 -13.83
C GLY A 228 12.62 7.28 -12.40
N PRO A 229 13.12 8.28 -11.66
CA PRO A 229 13.78 8.04 -10.37
C PRO A 229 12.82 7.70 -9.23
N HIS A 230 11.57 8.16 -9.27
CA HIS A 230 10.57 7.97 -8.21
C HIS A 230 10.00 6.55 -8.25
N THR A 231 10.52 5.66 -7.40
CA THR A 231 10.30 4.21 -7.46
C THR A 231 8.87 3.78 -7.14
N HIS A 232 8.14 4.55 -6.34
CA HIS A 232 6.72 4.29 -6.05
C HIS A 232 5.88 4.32 -7.32
N SER A 233 6.24 5.12 -8.32
CA SER A 233 5.56 5.06 -9.61
C SER A 233 5.74 3.72 -10.31
N THR A 234 6.91 3.11 -10.19
CA THR A 234 7.22 1.79 -10.76
C THR A 234 6.42 0.68 -10.06
N THR A 235 6.48 0.62 -8.73
CA THR A 235 5.79 -0.40 -7.93
C THR A 235 4.28 -0.29 -8.05
N CYS A 236 3.74 0.94 -8.03
CA CYS A 236 2.32 1.20 -8.25
C CYS A 236 1.84 0.71 -9.63
N VAL A 237 2.57 0.99 -10.70
CA VAL A 237 2.17 0.54 -12.05
C VAL A 237 2.26 -0.97 -12.15
N MET A 238 3.28 -1.61 -11.57
CA MET A 238 3.37 -3.07 -11.47
C MET A 238 2.11 -3.66 -10.79
N SER A 239 1.74 -3.16 -9.61
CA SER A 239 0.53 -3.59 -8.90
C SER A 239 -0.74 -3.35 -9.74
N SER A 240 -0.82 -2.22 -10.42
CA SER A 240 -1.94 -1.88 -11.31
C SER A 240 -2.08 -2.84 -12.50
N LEU A 241 -0.96 -3.26 -13.09
CA LEU A 241 -0.95 -4.26 -14.16
C LEU A 241 -1.37 -5.64 -13.62
N ALA A 242 -0.97 -6.00 -12.41
CA ALA A 242 -1.43 -7.22 -11.74
C ALA A 242 -2.95 -7.20 -11.54
N GLN A 243 -3.50 -6.08 -11.07
CA GLN A 243 -4.94 -5.89 -10.90
C GLN A 243 -5.71 -5.96 -12.22
N LEU A 244 -5.17 -5.39 -13.30
CA LEU A 244 -5.77 -5.48 -14.63
C LEU A 244 -5.74 -6.92 -15.14
N ALA A 245 -4.60 -7.62 -15.03
CA ALA A 245 -4.47 -9.01 -15.43
C ALA A 245 -5.45 -9.92 -14.68
N ASP A 246 -5.61 -9.71 -13.37
CA ASP A 246 -6.60 -10.42 -12.54
C ASP A 246 -8.03 -10.15 -13.00
N LEU A 247 -8.37 -8.88 -13.27
CA LEU A 247 -9.70 -8.50 -13.76
C LEU A 247 -10.04 -9.16 -15.11
N THR A 248 -9.09 -9.20 -16.04
CA THR A 248 -9.32 -9.66 -17.42
C THR A 248 -8.91 -11.11 -17.67
N MET A 249 -8.43 -11.82 -16.63
CA MET A 249 -7.86 -13.17 -16.75
C MET A 249 -6.74 -13.26 -17.81
N ASP A 250 -5.92 -12.20 -17.93
CA ASP A 250 -4.85 -12.09 -18.94
C ASP A 250 -3.55 -12.72 -18.41
N SER A 251 -3.37 -14.02 -18.68
CA SER A 251 -2.15 -14.75 -18.28
C SER A 251 -0.86 -14.20 -18.90
N PRO A 252 -0.81 -13.82 -20.20
CA PRO A 252 0.36 -13.12 -20.75
C PRO A 252 0.76 -11.87 -19.97
N LEU A 253 -0.21 -11.01 -19.59
CA LEU A 253 0.07 -9.82 -18.77
C LEU A 253 0.52 -10.21 -17.36
N MET A 254 -0.12 -11.20 -16.73
CA MET A 254 0.30 -11.68 -15.41
C MET A 254 1.75 -12.20 -15.43
N ASN A 255 2.15 -12.88 -16.50
CA ASN A 255 3.53 -13.34 -16.68
C ASN A 255 4.52 -12.16 -16.84
N ARG A 256 4.11 -11.03 -17.46
CA ARG A 256 4.94 -9.81 -17.50
C ARG A 256 5.13 -9.21 -16.10
N VAL A 257 4.06 -9.14 -15.33
CA VAL A 257 4.10 -8.67 -13.93
C VAL A 257 5.04 -9.55 -13.12
N ARG A 258 4.88 -10.87 -13.21
CA ARG A 258 5.74 -11.84 -12.51
C ARG A 258 7.20 -11.72 -12.92
N ALA A 259 7.49 -11.60 -14.21
CA ALA A 259 8.87 -11.43 -14.70
C ALA A 259 9.53 -10.17 -14.10
N PHE A 260 8.81 -9.05 -14.03
CA PHE A 260 9.34 -7.84 -13.40
C PHE A 260 9.51 -8.00 -11.88
N TYR A 261 8.55 -8.64 -11.21
CA TYR A 261 8.61 -8.92 -9.77
C TYR A 261 9.83 -9.77 -9.40
N ASP A 262 10.11 -10.81 -10.21
CA ASP A 262 11.19 -11.76 -9.97
C ASP A 262 12.58 -11.22 -10.36
N ASN A 263 12.63 -10.21 -11.24
CA ASN A 263 13.87 -9.68 -11.81
C ASN A 263 14.06 -8.20 -11.46
N GLY A 264 13.55 -7.29 -12.30
CA GLY A 264 13.87 -5.86 -12.22
C GLY A 264 13.52 -5.19 -10.90
N LEU A 265 12.49 -5.66 -10.19
CA LEU A 265 12.14 -5.13 -8.89
C LEU A 265 13.29 -5.25 -7.87
N TRP A 266 14.14 -6.28 -7.96
CA TRP A 266 15.29 -6.51 -7.06
C TRP A 266 16.41 -5.47 -7.18
N GLU A 267 16.39 -4.64 -8.23
CA GLU A 267 17.31 -3.49 -8.35
C GLU A 267 16.94 -2.36 -7.37
N ILE A 268 15.70 -2.33 -6.87
CA ILE A 268 15.19 -1.26 -6.00
C ILE A 268 14.63 -1.76 -4.66
N ARG A 269 14.28 -3.06 -4.54
CA ARG A 269 13.77 -3.68 -3.30
C ARG A 269 14.83 -4.50 -2.57
N ASN A 270 14.57 -4.80 -1.30
CA ASN A 270 15.26 -5.87 -0.56
C ASN A 270 14.34 -7.06 -0.23
N GLY A 271 14.90 -8.05 0.46
CA GLY A 271 14.21 -9.28 0.85
C GLY A 271 13.09 -9.15 1.89
N LEU A 272 12.90 -7.96 2.50
CA LEU A 272 11.76 -7.65 3.38
C LEU A 272 10.69 -6.79 2.68
N GLY A 273 10.86 -6.51 1.37
CA GLY A 273 9.96 -5.64 0.60
C GLY A 273 10.10 -4.15 0.90
N TRP A 274 11.16 -3.73 1.59
CA TRP A 274 11.56 -2.34 1.63
C TRP A 274 12.08 -1.94 0.25
N VAL A 275 11.78 -0.71 -0.19
CA VAL A 275 12.20 -0.14 -1.47
C VAL A 275 12.67 1.29 -1.23
N ILE A 276 13.78 1.67 -1.86
CA ILE A 276 14.30 3.04 -1.82
C ILE A 276 13.28 4.01 -2.44
N GLU A 277 13.09 5.20 -1.87
CA GLU A 277 12.14 6.21 -2.38
C GLU A 277 12.56 6.78 -3.74
N SER A 278 13.85 7.02 -3.92
CA SER A 278 14.43 7.56 -5.14
C SER A 278 15.61 6.73 -5.59
N SER A 279 15.66 6.38 -6.87
CA SER A 279 16.76 5.64 -7.49
C SER A 279 17.84 6.55 -8.10
N LEU A 280 17.83 7.85 -7.75
CA LEU A 280 18.93 8.75 -8.11
C LEU A 280 20.25 8.30 -7.44
N PRO A 281 21.42 8.50 -8.08
CA PRO A 281 22.71 8.07 -7.53
C PRO A 281 23.06 8.69 -6.18
N ASP A 282 22.60 9.92 -5.93
CA ASP A 282 22.81 10.68 -4.69
C ASP A 282 21.65 10.56 -3.71
N ALA A 283 20.64 9.72 -4.02
CA ALA A 283 19.56 9.43 -3.10
C ALA A 283 20.11 8.74 -1.84
N PRO A 284 19.56 9.07 -0.66
CA PRO A 284 20.00 8.44 0.58
C PRO A 284 19.75 6.93 0.56
N SER A 285 20.78 6.14 0.83
CA SER A 285 20.74 4.67 0.67
C SER A 285 19.66 3.96 1.47
N ASP A 286 19.26 4.55 2.60
CA ASP A 286 18.37 3.91 3.58
C ASP A 286 17.01 4.63 3.67
N LEU A 287 16.69 5.57 2.78
CA LEU A 287 15.39 6.24 2.77
C LEU A 287 14.42 5.48 1.85
N GLY A 288 13.51 4.71 2.44
CA GLY A 288 12.45 4.03 1.70
C GLY A 288 11.13 4.78 1.76
N GLU A 289 10.12 4.32 1.02
CA GLU A 289 8.74 4.84 1.13
C GLU A 289 7.78 3.66 1.26
N VAL A 290 6.93 3.67 2.30
CA VAL A 290 6.06 2.53 2.65
C VAL A 290 5.02 2.19 1.56
N ASN A 291 4.60 3.17 0.74
CA ASN A 291 3.70 2.89 -0.39
C ASN A 291 4.28 1.84 -1.35
N ASN A 292 5.59 1.87 -1.60
CA ASN A 292 6.25 0.84 -2.40
C ASN A 292 6.07 -0.55 -1.81
N THR A 293 6.27 -0.67 -0.50
CA THR A 293 6.11 -1.92 0.25
C THR A 293 4.67 -2.43 0.14
N GLY A 294 3.69 -1.53 0.24
CA GLY A 294 2.28 -1.84 0.02
C GLY A 294 1.98 -2.36 -1.39
N ASP A 295 2.49 -1.69 -2.43
CA ASP A 295 2.26 -2.09 -3.82
C ASP A 295 2.89 -3.46 -4.16
N ILE A 296 4.09 -3.75 -3.62
CA ILE A 296 4.73 -5.07 -3.76
C ILE A 296 3.91 -6.14 -3.03
N LEU A 297 3.44 -5.84 -1.81
CA LEU A 297 2.56 -6.73 -1.05
C LEU A 297 1.29 -7.07 -1.85
N GLU A 298 0.60 -6.07 -2.39
CA GLU A 298 -0.61 -6.29 -3.21
C GLU A 298 -0.31 -7.18 -4.42
N THR A 299 0.83 -6.95 -5.09
CA THR A 299 1.26 -7.76 -6.24
C THR A 299 1.52 -9.20 -5.84
N ALA A 300 2.20 -9.43 -4.73
CA ALA A 300 2.50 -10.75 -4.19
C ALA A 300 1.22 -11.54 -3.85
N LEU A 301 0.23 -10.87 -3.26
CA LEU A 301 -1.08 -11.47 -2.96
C LEU A 301 -1.82 -11.89 -4.24
N ILE A 302 -1.79 -11.06 -5.29
CA ILE A 302 -2.40 -11.39 -6.59
C ILE A 302 -1.69 -12.57 -7.26
N LEU A 303 -0.35 -12.58 -7.27
CA LEU A 303 0.42 -13.72 -7.81
C LEU A 303 0.14 -15.01 -7.05
N GLY A 304 0.06 -14.94 -5.72
CA GLY A 304 -0.34 -16.05 -4.85
C GLY A 304 -1.72 -16.59 -5.21
N ARG A 305 -2.69 -15.70 -5.42
CA ARG A 305 -4.06 -16.04 -5.86
C ARG A 305 -4.08 -16.74 -7.23
N TRP A 306 -3.15 -16.40 -8.11
CA TRP A 306 -2.99 -17.01 -9.43
C TRP A 306 -2.28 -18.39 -9.41
N GLY A 307 -2.01 -18.92 -8.22
CA GLY A 307 -1.47 -20.28 -8.04
C GLY A 307 0.03 -20.33 -7.79
N HIS A 308 0.72 -19.19 -7.80
CA HIS A 308 2.12 -19.08 -7.42
C HIS A 308 2.26 -18.87 -5.90
N THR A 309 1.98 -19.93 -5.16
CA THR A 309 1.77 -19.87 -3.69
C THR A 309 2.98 -19.40 -2.89
N GLU A 310 4.18 -19.46 -3.46
CA GLU A 310 5.41 -18.88 -2.93
C GLU A 310 5.31 -17.36 -2.70
N TYR A 311 4.49 -16.63 -3.45
CA TYR A 311 4.34 -15.18 -3.23
C TYR A 311 3.49 -14.85 -1.99
N TYR A 312 2.66 -15.78 -1.49
CA TYR A 312 2.04 -15.58 -0.16
C TYR A 312 3.07 -15.65 0.96
N HIS A 313 4.17 -16.39 0.77
CA HIS A 313 5.29 -16.36 1.70
C HIS A 313 6.01 -15.00 1.67
N ASP A 314 6.28 -14.46 0.48
CA ASP A 314 6.87 -13.12 0.35
C ASP A 314 5.94 -12.06 0.97
N ALA A 315 4.63 -12.10 0.68
CA ALA A 315 3.63 -11.22 1.28
C ALA A 315 3.66 -11.24 2.83
N GLU A 316 3.73 -12.43 3.44
CA GLU A 316 3.82 -12.55 4.89
C GLU A 316 5.13 -12.00 5.45
N ARG A 317 6.26 -12.22 4.77
CA ARG A 317 7.55 -11.63 5.14
C ARG A 317 7.54 -10.11 5.03
N ILE A 318 6.93 -9.56 3.99
CA ILE A 318 6.80 -8.11 3.80
C ILE A 318 5.97 -7.49 4.93
N LEU A 319 4.85 -8.10 5.28
CA LEU A 319 3.99 -7.66 6.38
C LEU A 319 4.72 -7.63 7.71
N ARG A 320 5.36 -8.75 8.08
CA ARG A 320 6.00 -8.92 9.39
C ARG A 320 7.35 -8.23 9.51
N GLY A 321 8.09 -8.14 8.41
CA GLY A 321 9.46 -7.67 8.38
C GLY A 321 9.62 -6.18 8.08
N HIS A 322 8.63 -5.54 7.42
CA HIS A 322 8.74 -4.13 7.09
C HIS A 322 7.44 -3.35 7.26
N LEU A 323 6.33 -3.76 6.62
CA LEU A 323 5.12 -2.94 6.58
C LEU A 323 4.53 -2.68 7.97
N LEU A 324 4.20 -3.72 8.75
CA LEU A 324 3.64 -3.54 10.10
C LEU A 324 4.64 -2.87 11.06
N PRO A 325 5.94 -3.23 11.08
CA PRO A 325 6.92 -2.54 11.93
C PRO A 325 7.08 -1.05 11.63
N SER A 326 6.88 -0.65 10.37
CA SER A 326 7.04 0.74 9.93
C SER A 326 5.90 1.69 10.32
N GLN A 327 4.87 1.23 11.02
CA GLN A 327 3.82 2.11 11.52
C GLN A 327 4.33 2.91 12.73
N LEU A 328 4.11 4.22 12.73
CA LEU A 328 4.42 5.08 13.86
C LEU A 328 3.41 4.87 14.99
N ARG A 329 3.79 4.08 16.00
CA ARG A 329 2.92 3.76 17.15
C ARG A 329 3.40 4.39 18.45
N ASP A 330 4.73 4.45 18.62
CA ASP A 330 5.41 5.16 19.71
C ASP A 330 5.73 6.59 19.28
N ILE A 331 4.94 7.54 19.75
CA ILE A 331 5.09 8.98 19.49
C ILE A 331 5.85 9.71 20.61
N SER A 332 6.43 8.99 21.58
CA SER A 332 7.01 9.60 22.79
C SER A 332 8.26 10.44 22.56
N PHE A 333 8.82 10.41 21.34
CA PHE A 333 9.96 11.22 20.93
C PHE A 333 9.57 12.50 20.19
N ILE A 334 8.29 12.67 19.86
CA ILE A 334 7.80 13.82 19.09
C ILE A 334 7.42 14.93 20.08
N GLU A 335 8.10 16.07 19.96
CA GLU A 335 7.80 17.26 20.75
C GLU A 335 6.93 18.22 19.92
N ASP A 336 5.76 18.60 20.44
CA ASP A 336 4.91 19.59 19.78
C ASP A 336 5.60 20.96 19.74
N PRO A 337 5.55 21.69 18.61
CA PRO A 337 6.26 22.95 18.45
C PRO A 337 5.59 24.08 19.24
N PRO A 338 6.31 25.18 19.55
CA PRO A 338 5.67 26.40 20.02
C PRO A 338 4.62 26.91 19.01
N ASN A 339 3.41 27.18 19.50
CA ASN A 339 2.28 27.62 18.66
C ASN A 339 1.58 28.89 19.19
N PRO A 340 2.27 30.04 19.30
CA PRO A 340 1.70 31.28 19.84
C PRO A 340 0.60 31.88 18.95
N GLU A 341 0.64 31.60 17.66
CA GLU A 341 -0.31 32.09 16.65
C GLU A 341 -1.52 31.16 16.47
N ASN A 342 -1.55 30.03 17.21
CA ASN A 342 -2.61 29.02 17.16
C ASN A 342 -2.88 28.47 15.74
N VAL A 343 -1.82 28.30 14.95
CA VAL A 343 -1.86 27.70 13.61
C VAL A 343 -2.20 26.22 13.72
N ASP A 344 -3.19 25.73 12.97
CA ASP A 344 -3.68 24.35 13.12
C ASP A 344 -2.62 23.29 12.84
N GLY A 345 -1.76 23.52 11.84
CA GLY A 345 -0.66 22.62 11.48
C GLY A 345 0.40 22.42 12.57
N LYS A 346 0.35 23.21 13.65
CA LYS A 346 1.21 23.11 14.83
C LYS A 346 0.49 22.61 16.09
N ARG A 347 -0.79 22.25 15.99
CA ARG A 347 -1.60 21.76 17.11
C ARG A 347 -1.56 20.23 17.18
N ASP A 348 -1.29 19.70 18.36
CA ASP A 348 -1.34 18.26 18.70
C ASP A 348 -0.62 17.36 17.68
N VAL A 349 0.50 17.84 17.12
CA VAL A 349 1.20 17.22 15.99
C VAL A 349 1.58 15.79 16.33
N ALA A 350 2.14 15.54 17.53
CA ALA A 350 2.50 14.20 17.98
C ALA A 350 1.30 13.23 17.97
N ALA A 351 0.15 13.66 18.50
CA ALA A 351 -1.05 12.83 18.57
C ALA A 351 -1.64 12.56 17.19
N ARG A 352 -1.67 13.57 16.31
CA ARG A 352 -2.19 13.47 14.93
C ARG A 352 -1.35 12.54 14.05
N HIS A 353 -0.09 12.28 14.42
CA HIS A 353 0.81 11.36 13.73
C HIS A 353 0.70 9.90 14.17
N ARG A 354 0.04 9.61 15.29
CA ARG A 354 -0.04 8.24 15.79
C ARG A 354 -0.84 7.36 14.82
N GLY A 355 -0.18 6.39 14.21
CA GLY A 355 -0.71 5.53 13.15
C GLY A 355 -0.16 5.79 11.76
N ALA A 356 0.65 6.84 11.60
CA ALA A 356 1.18 7.23 10.30
C ALA A 356 2.22 6.24 9.76
N PHE A 357 2.41 6.30 8.44
CA PHE A 357 3.46 5.62 7.69
C PHE A 357 4.25 6.66 6.92
N GLY A 358 5.55 6.43 6.71
CA GLY A 358 6.45 7.46 6.21
C GLY A 358 7.60 6.89 5.40
N PHE A 359 8.80 7.40 5.68
CA PHE A 359 10.01 7.09 4.91
C PHE A 359 11.07 6.34 5.74
N PRO A 360 10.80 5.12 6.23
CA PRO A 360 11.69 4.42 7.13
C PRO A 360 12.91 3.82 6.40
N ALA A 361 13.98 3.60 7.16
CA ALA A 361 14.98 2.59 6.84
C ALA A 361 14.45 1.20 7.22
N PRO A 362 15.03 0.09 6.73
CA PRO A 362 14.57 -1.25 7.12
C PRO A 362 14.62 -1.49 8.64
N TYR A 363 15.55 -0.84 9.33
CA TYR A 363 15.77 -1.02 10.77
C TYR A 363 15.01 -0.02 11.65
N GLY A 364 14.46 1.08 11.11
CA GLY A 364 13.87 2.14 11.95
C GLY A 364 13.39 3.40 11.22
N HIS A 365 12.78 4.31 11.97
CA HIS A 365 12.27 5.59 11.46
C HIS A 365 13.35 6.66 11.21
N ALA A 366 14.57 6.48 11.73
CA ALA A 366 15.67 7.41 11.55
C ALA A 366 16.78 6.79 10.66
N PRO A 367 16.68 6.92 9.32
CA PRO A 367 17.77 6.55 8.42
C PRO A 367 19.09 7.24 8.80
N LEU A 368 20.21 6.52 8.70
CA LEU A 368 21.52 7.08 9.00
C LEU A 368 21.82 8.33 8.15
N GLY A 369 22.41 9.33 8.80
CA GLY A 369 22.77 10.59 8.15
C GLY A 369 21.59 11.50 7.82
N LYS A 370 20.37 11.15 8.26
CA LYS A 370 19.18 12.00 8.13
C LYS A 370 18.76 12.59 9.46
N THR A 371 18.46 13.88 9.42
CA THR A 371 17.93 14.65 10.55
C THR A 371 16.43 14.89 10.42
N LEU A 372 15.91 14.90 9.19
CA LEU A 372 14.48 15.02 8.89
C LEU A 372 13.82 13.65 8.99
N ILE A 373 12.77 13.55 9.82
CA ILE A 373 11.86 12.41 9.85
C ILE A 373 10.47 12.92 9.48
N SER A 374 9.88 12.32 8.44
CA SER A 374 8.62 12.74 7.85
C SER A 374 7.66 11.56 7.62
N PHE A 375 6.38 11.90 7.64
CA PHE A 375 5.25 10.97 7.47
C PHE A 375 4.21 11.64 6.56
N ASN A 376 4.56 11.86 5.29
CA ASN A 376 3.64 12.52 4.36
C ASN A 376 2.30 11.78 4.34
N MET A 377 1.21 12.53 4.43
CA MET A 377 -0.07 11.95 4.82
C MET A 377 -0.66 11.01 3.76
N ASP A 378 -0.30 11.19 2.49
CA ASP A 378 -0.71 10.30 1.41
C ASP A 378 -0.25 8.84 1.62
N ILE A 379 0.91 8.64 2.29
CA ILE A 379 1.50 7.33 2.55
C ILE A 379 0.64 6.52 3.50
N VAL A 380 -0.03 7.18 4.45
CA VAL A 380 -0.94 6.53 5.40
C VAL A 380 -2.06 5.83 4.65
N GLY A 381 -2.69 6.53 3.70
CA GLY A 381 -3.75 5.96 2.88
C GLY A 381 -3.26 4.82 1.99
N GLY A 382 -2.08 4.93 1.38
CA GLY A 382 -1.54 3.83 0.58
C GLY A 382 -1.24 2.58 1.41
N ALA A 383 -0.54 2.71 2.54
CA ALA A 383 -0.24 1.60 3.43
C ALA A 383 -1.50 0.92 3.98
N VAL A 384 -2.47 1.70 4.47
CA VAL A 384 -3.74 1.16 4.99
C VAL A 384 -4.55 0.47 3.89
N GLY A 385 -4.55 1.01 2.67
CA GLY A 385 -5.16 0.35 1.50
C GLY A 385 -4.60 -1.06 1.27
N SER A 386 -3.27 -1.20 1.24
CA SER A 386 -2.62 -2.50 1.05
C SER A 386 -2.82 -3.44 2.24
N LEU A 387 -2.86 -2.92 3.47
CA LEU A 387 -3.22 -3.71 4.66
C LEU A 387 -4.65 -4.26 4.58
N CYS A 388 -5.59 -3.51 4.00
CA CYS A 388 -6.94 -4.02 3.75
C CYS A 388 -6.95 -5.20 2.77
N GLU A 389 -6.14 -5.14 1.70
CA GLU A 389 -6.01 -6.28 0.78
C GLU A 389 -5.37 -7.50 1.45
N ALA A 390 -4.33 -7.30 2.26
CA ALA A 390 -3.75 -8.38 3.07
C ALA A 390 -4.75 -8.97 4.06
N TYR A 391 -5.58 -8.14 4.70
CA TYR A 391 -6.60 -8.61 5.64
C TYR A 391 -7.67 -9.46 4.93
N ARG A 392 -8.12 -9.07 3.73
CA ARG A 392 -9.05 -9.87 2.91
C ARG A 392 -8.42 -11.18 2.44
N GLU A 393 -7.14 -11.18 2.13
CA GLU A 393 -6.43 -12.35 1.63
C GLU A 393 -5.97 -13.30 2.74
N ALA A 394 -5.92 -12.87 4.00
CA ALA A 394 -5.47 -13.71 5.11
C ALA A 394 -6.21 -15.06 5.16
N THR A 395 -7.54 -15.00 5.00
CA THR A 395 -8.37 -16.18 4.77
C THR A 395 -9.40 -15.93 3.67
N ARG A 396 -9.79 -16.97 2.95
CA ARG A 396 -10.84 -16.87 1.92
C ARG A 396 -11.82 -18.03 2.03
N PHE A 397 -13.03 -17.82 1.56
CA PHE A 397 -14.04 -18.86 1.38
C PHE A 397 -14.66 -18.73 0.00
N ASP A 398 -14.46 -19.74 -0.84
CA ASP A 398 -14.97 -19.78 -2.22
C ASP A 398 -15.61 -21.15 -2.54
N GLN A 399 -15.87 -21.41 -3.82
CA GLN A 399 -16.49 -22.66 -4.26
C GLN A 399 -15.65 -23.91 -3.94
N ALA A 400 -14.32 -23.78 -3.82
CA ALA A 400 -13.43 -24.89 -3.49
C ALA A 400 -13.39 -25.17 -1.98
N GLY A 401 -13.59 -24.15 -1.15
CA GLY A 401 -13.67 -24.28 0.30
C GLY A 401 -12.99 -23.12 1.02
N HIS A 402 -12.36 -23.44 2.16
CA HIS A 402 -11.67 -22.50 3.03
C HIS A 402 -10.19 -22.45 2.68
N TRP A 403 -9.63 -21.24 2.64
CA TRP A 403 -8.22 -21.00 2.40
C TRP A 403 -7.64 -20.21 3.56
N VAL A 404 -6.49 -20.63 4.07
CA VAL A 404 -5.64 -19.86 4.99
C VAL A 404 -4.36 -19.55 4.24
N ASN A 405 -4.26 -18.33 3.71
CA ASN A 405 -3.15 -17.91 2.87
C ASN A 405 -2.06 -17.21 3.69
N LEU A 406 -2.44 -16.43 4.72
CA LEU A 406 -1.49 -15.75 5.60
C LEU A 406 -1.70 -16.25 7.04
N LEU A 407 -0.62 -16.51 7.77
CA LEU A 407 -0.68 -17.10 9.11
C LEU A 407 -0.86 -16.03 10.20
N PHE A 408 -1.88 -15.18 10.06
CA PHE A 408 -2.24 -14.15 11.04
C PHE A 408 -3.47 -14.56 11.85
N ASP A 409 -3.62 -13.96 13.04
CA ASP A 409 -4.88 -14.04 13.78
C ASP A 409 -5.97 -13.39 12.93
N HIS A 410 -7.02 -14.14 12.63
CA HIS A 410 -8.06 -13.68 11.72
C HIS A 410 -9.37 -14.42 11.96
N GLU A 411 -10.49 -13.71 11.88
CA GLU A 411 -11.80 -14.30 12.11
C GLU A 411 -12.85 -13.70 11.17
N THR A 412 -13.54 -14.58 10.44
CA THR A 412 -14.70 -14.26 9.60
C THR A 412 -15.91 -15.03 10.08
N ASP A 413 -17.05 -14.90 9.39
CA ASP A 413 -18.21 -15.76 9.60
C ASP A 413 -17.96 -17.23 9.18
N ALA A 414 -16.95 -17.49 8.34
CA ALA A 414 -16.62 -18.80 7.78
C ALA A 414 -15.51 -19.54 8.54
N ILE A 415 -14.54 -18.82 9.12
CA ILE A 415 -13.35 -19.43 9.73
C ILE A 415 -12.81 -18.56 10.88
N LYS A 416 -12.13 -19.19 11.84
CA LYS A 416 -11.25 -18.52 12.82
C LYS A 416 -9.87 -19.14 12.72
N VAL A 417 -8.84 -18.30 12.63
CA VAL A 417 -7.42 -18.65 12.61
C VAL A 417 -6.72 -17.97 13.78
N GLU A 418 -5.89 -18.74 14.46
CA GLU A 418 -5.00 -18.28 15.53
C GLU A 418 -3.57 -18.63 15.12
N SER A 419 -2.73 -17.60 14.98
CA SER A 419 -1.39 -17.63 14.41
C SER A 419 -0.38 -18.37 15.29
N PRO A 420 0.58 -19.12 14.72
CA PRO A 420 1.69 -19.67 15.48
C PRO A 420 2.69 -18.60 15.97
N TYR A 421 2.53 -17.33 15.56
CA TYR A 421 3.36 -16.22 16.03
C TYR A 421 2.86 -15.60 17.35
N THR A 422 1.56 -15.74 17.64
CA THR A 422 0.89 -15.22 18.85
C THR A 422 0.39 -16.33 19.76
N HIS A 423 0.31 -17.56 19.23
CA HIS A 423 -0.12 -18.76 19.95
C HIS A 423 0.91 -19.89 19.81
N SER A 424 0.76 -20.95 20.62
CA SER A 424 1.70 -22.07 20.65
C SER A 424 1.74 -22.93 19.38
N ALA A 425 0.74 -22.78 18.50
CA ALA A 425 0.58 -23.51 17.25
C ALA A 425 -0.40 -22.75 16.35
N LEU A 426 -0.45 -23.07 15.06
CA LEU A 426 -1.51 -22.60 14.17
C LEU A 426 -2.80 -23.33 14.52
N ARG A 427 -3.82 -22.61 15.02
CA ARG A 427 -5.11 -23.21 15.38
C ARG A 427 -6.21 -22.68 14.47
N ILE A 428 -7.06 -23.58 13.98
CA ILE A 428 -8.06 -23.26 12.97
C ILE A 428 -9.41 -23.85 13.37
N ARG A 429 -10.44 -23.03 13.38
CA ARG A 429 -11.84 -23.46 13.56
C ARG A 429 -12.65 -23.08 12.33
N VAL A 430 -13.00 -24.08 11.55
CA VAL A 430 -13.91 -23.95 10.41
C VAL A 430 -15.34 -23.83 10.92
N LYS A 431 -16.08 -22.78 10.51
CA LYS A 431 -17.46 -22.49 10.98
C LYS A 431 -18.52 -22.91 9.97
N ARG A 432 -18.15 -23.12 8.71
CA ARG A 432 -19.03 -23.57 7.62
C ARG A 432 -18.50 -24.85 6.98
N PRO A 433 -19.35 -25.79 6.52
CA PRO A 433 -18.88 -26.97 5.79
C PRO A 433 -18.05 -26.63 4.55
N GLY A 434 -17.00 -27.41 4.28
CA GLY A 434 -16.16 -27.28 3.10
C GLY A 434 -14.72 -27.79 3.35
N PRO A 435 -13.97 -28.18 2.30
CA PRO A 435 -12.55 -28.48 2.42
C PRO A 435 -11.75 -27.30 3.00
N LEU A 436 -10.63 -27.58 3.66
CA LEU A 436 -9.72 -26.57 4.18
C LEU A 436 -8.34 -26.72 3.55
N PHE A 437 -7.84 -25.63 2.98
CA PHE A 437 -6.49 -25.48 2.44
C PHE A 437 -5.70 -24.56 3.37
N VAL A 438 -4.63 -25.07 3.97
CA VAL A 438 -3.75 -24.29 4.85
C VAL A 438 -2.40 -24.13 4.19
N ARG A 439 -1.96 -22.90 3.93
CA ARG A 439 -0.65 -22.65 3.33
C ARG A 439 0.44 -23.22 4.24
N VAL A 440 1.41 -23.91 3.65
CA VAL A 440 2.61 -24.40 4.31
C VAL A 440 3.77 -23.50 3.91
N PRO A 441 4.34 -22.69 4.82
CA PRO A 441 5.51 -21.88 4.52
C PRO A 441 6.68 -22.74 4.04
N PRO A 442 7.52 -22.26 3.10
CA PRO A 442 8.58 -23.07 2.49
C PRO A 442 9.71 -23.45 3.46
N TRP A 443 9.80 -22.79 4.62
CA TRP A 443 10.72 -23.16 5.69
C TRP A 443 10.15 -24.24 6.64
N VAL A 444 8.91 -24.69 6.45
CA VAL A 444 8.30 -25.82 7.18
C VAL A 444 8.54 -27.12 6.41
N GLU A 445 9.21 -28.07 7.05
CA GLU A 445 9.32 -29.45 6.54
C GLU A 445 8.02 -30.20 6.82
N GLU A 446 7.46 -30.87 5.79
CA GLU A 446 6.16 -31.55 5.86
C GLU A 446 6.10 -32.59 6.99
N GLU A 447 7.19 -33.31 7.23
CA GLU A 447 7.30 -34.35 8.25
C GLU A 447 7.30 -33.81 9.68
N LYS A 448 7.57 -32.51 9.86
CA LYS A 448 7.59 -31.83 11.17
C LYS A 448 6.24 -31.24 11.54
N ILE A 449 5.21 -31.35 10.69
CA ILE A 449 3.88 -30.83 10.96
C ILE A 449 3.09 -31.83 11.80
N GLU A 450 2.88 -31.51 13.07
CA GLU A 450 1.95 -32.25 13.94
C GLU A 450 0.53 -31.73 13.78
N ILE A 451 -0.38 -32.59 13.32
CA ILE A 451 -1.77 -32.23 13.06
C ILE A 451 -2.69 -32.93 14.07
N ARG A 452 -3.52 -32.15 14.77
CA ARG A 452 -4.49 -32.66 15.75
C ARG A 452 -5.90 -32.16 15.43
N GLY A 453 -6.88 -33.00 15.72
CA GLY A 453 -8.31 -32.69 15.54
C GLY A 453 -8.89 -33.07 14.18
N VAL A 454 -8.12 -33.68 13.26
CA VAL A 454 -8.64 -34.15 11.95
C VAL A 454 -8.85 -35.67 11.94
N SER A 455 -9.88 -36.14 11.23
CA SER A 455 -10.05 -37.55 10.89
C SER A 455 -9.52 -37.81 9.48
N GLY A 456 -8.51 -38.67 9.35
CA GLY A 456 -7.89 -39.02 8.07
C GLY A 456 -6.53 -38.35 7.83
N ARG A 457 -5.90 -38.66 6.70
CA ARG A 457 -4.57 -38.14 6.33
C ARG A 457 -4.72 -36.94 5.38
N PRO A 458 -4.28 -35.73 5.79
CA PRO A 458 -4.22 -34.57 4.92
C PRO A 458 -3.36 -34.82 3.67
N GLN A 459 -3.59 -34.05 2.61
CA GLN A 459 -2.84 -34.15 1.36
C GLN A 459 -2.04 -32.86 1.14
N PHE A 460 -0.80 -32.98 0.66
CA PHE A 460 -0.03 -31.82 0.23
C PHE A 460 -0.25 -31.58 -1.25
N THR A 461 -0.51 -30.33 -1.62
CA THR A 461 -0.68 -29.94 -3.01
C THR A 461 -0.40 -28.45 -3.17
N ASN A 462 0.48 -28.11 -4.12
CA ASN A 462 0.81 -26.73 -4.48
C ASN A 462 1.05 -25.80 -3.28
N GLY A 463 1.91 -26.18 -2.33
CA GLY A 463 2.20 -25.36 -1.14
C GLY A 463 1.09 -25.31 -0.08
N TYR A 464 0.03 -26.10 -0.23
CA TYR A 464 -1.07 -26.22 0.73
C TYR A 464 -1.17 -27.61 1.34
N LEU A 465 -1.54 -27.64 2.61
CA LEU A 465 -2.08 -28.80 3.31
C LEU A 465 -3.61 -28.81 3.15
N LEU A 466 -4.12 -29.75 2.37
CA LEU A 466 -5.54 -30.00 2.18
C LEU A 466 -6.09 -30.95 3.24
N ILE A 467 -7.10 -30.49 3.96
CA ILE A 467 -7.95 -31.27 4.86
C ILE A 467 -9.33 -31.38 4.18
N PRO A 468 -9.66 -32.53 3.56
CA PRO A 468 -10.89 -32.65 2.75
C PRO A 468 -12.20 -32.54 3.53
N SER A 469 -12.18 -32.87 4.83
CA SER A 469 -13.38 -32.87 5.68
C SER A 469 -13.02 -32.42 7.10
N PRO A 470 -12.74 -31.12 7.32
CA PRO A 470 -12.46 -30.58 8.64
C PRO A 470 -13.72 -30.64 9.52
N PRO A 471 -13.62 -30.94 10.82
CA PRO A 471 -14.74 -30.89 11.73
C PRO A 471 -15.24 -29.45 11.90
N VAL A 472 -16.51 -29.22 11.58
CA VAL A 472 -17.14 -27.90 11.72
C VAL A 472 -17.34 -27.56 13.21
N GLY A 473 -16.99 -26.34 13.58
CA GLY A 473 -17.15 -25.80 14.93
C GLY A 473 -16.08 -26.26 15.93
N GLN A 474 -15.19 -27.19 15.56
CA GLN A 474 -14.12 -27.69 16.41
C GLN A 474 -12.77 -27.05 16.06
N MET A 475 -11.88 -27.01 17.05
CA MET A 475 -10.54 -26.45 16.86
C MET A 475 -9.58 -27.53 16.35
N LEU A 476 -8.94 -27.24 15.23
CA LEU A 476 -7.81 -27.97 14.67
C LEU A 476 -6.52 -27.32 15.12
N SER A 477 -5.45 -28.09 15.25
CA SER A 477 -4.12 -27.58 15.60
C SER A 477 -3.07 -28.14 14.68
N LEU A 478 -2.24 -27.28 14.11
CA LEU A 478 -1.07 -27.59 13.31
C LEU A 478 0.14 -27.00 14.02
N ALA A 479 1.00 -27.85 14.57
CA ALA A 479 2.23 -27.43 15.23
C ALA A 479 3.44 -27.72 14.34
N PHE A 480 4.28 -26.71 14.15
CA PHE A 480 5.56 -26.79 13.44
C PHE A 480 6.51 -25.75 14.03
N PRO A 481 7.83 -25.98 14.03
CA PRO A 481 8.78 -25.02 14.57
C PRO A 481 8.85 -23.78 13.68
N LEU A 482 9.01 -22.60 14.29
CA LEU A 482 9.43 -21.39 13.59
C LEU A 482 10.97 -21.34 13.61
N PRO A 483 11.66 -21.68 12.51
CA PRO A 483 13.11 -21.77 12.50
C PRO A 483 13.73 -20.37 12.62
N ARG A 484 14.93 -20.31 13.23
CA ARG A 484 15.74 -19.10 13.22
C ARG A 484 16.69 -19.12 12.02
N GLN A 485 16.74 -18.03 11.27
CA GLN A 485 17.61 -17.90 10.11
C GLN A 485 18.19 -16.49 10.04
N GLU A 486 19.50 -16.39 9.83
CA GLU A 486 20.14 -15.12 9.47
C GLU A 486 20.09 -14.94 7.95
N ILE A 487 19.69 -13.74 7.51
CA ILE A 487 19.75 -13.29 6.12
C ILE A 487 20.56 -11.98 6.04
N VAL A 488 21.08 -11.70 4.86
CA VAL A 488 21.76 -10.42 4.57
C VAL A 488 20.92 -9.66 3.55
N LEU A 489 20.43 -8.48 3.94
CA LEU A 489 19.72 -7.59 3.03
C LEU A 489 20.74 -6.70 2.31
N GLN A 490 20.73 -6.73 0.98
CA GLN A 490 21.52 -5.81 0.17
C GLN A 490 20.75 -4.49 0.01
N GLN A 491 21.41 -3.37 0.27
CA GLN A 491 20.90 -2.02 0.06
C GLN A 491 21.98 -1.14 -0.54
N GLN A 492 21.98 -0.96 -1.86
CA GLN A 492 23.06 -0.28 -2.58
C GLN A 492 24.43 -0.83 -2.13
N GLU A 493 25.26 -0.02 -1.47
CA GLU A 493 26.59 -0.39 -0.97
C GLU A 493 26.58 -1.03 0.43
N ARG A 494 25.43 -1.11 1.11
CA ARG A 494 25.30 -1.62 2.47
C ARG A 494 24.73 -3.03 2.50
N GLN A 495 25.26 -3.83 3.43
CA GLN A 495 24.71 -5.12 3.83
C GLN A 495 24.15 -5.00 5.24
N ILE A 496 22.93 -5.50 5.45
CA ILE A 496 22.27 -5.48 6.75
C ILE A 496 22.00 -6.92 7.17
N ARG A 497 22.70 -7.37 8.22
CA ARG A 497 22.39 -8.68 8.84
C ARG A 497 21.03 -8.60 9.52
N THR A 498 20.22 -9.64 9.34
CA THR A 498 18.86 -9.73 9.89
C THR A 498 18.59 -11.14 10.36
N LEU A 499 18.21 -11.30 11.63
CA LEU A 499 17.79 -12.57 12.20
C LEU A 499 16.27 -12.69 12.16
N LEU A 500 15.80 -13.70 11.45
CA LEU A 500 14.39 -14.05 11.34
C LEU A 500 14.03 -15.22 12.27
N ARG A 501 12.79 -15.25 12.75
CA ARG A 501 12.08 -16.43 13.27
C ARG A 501 10.88 -16.71 12.38
N GLY A 502 10.95 -17.75 11.55
CA GLY A 502 10.08 -17.89 10.39
C GLY A 502 10.17 -16.62 9.52
N ASP A 503 9.07 -15.89 9.35
CA ASP A 503 9.03 -14.63 8.60
C ASP A 503 9.03 -13.34 9.45
N GLN A 504 9.11 -13.45 10.78
CA GLN A 504 9.22 -12.31 11.69
C GLN A 504 10.69 -11.94 11.92
N VAL A 505 11.03 -10.66 11.86
CA VAL A 505 12.37 -10.18 12.27
C VAL A 505 12.45 -10.18 13.80
N GLU A 506 13.42 -10.91 14.37
CA GLU A 506 13.72 -10.87 15.80
C GLU A 506 14.77 -9.80 16.13
N ALA A 507 15.81 -9.68 15.30
CA ALA A 507 16.88 -8.72 15.47
C ALA A 507 17.46 -8.27 14.11
N MET A 508 17.99 -7.05 14.05
CA MET A 508 18.57 -6.49 12.83
C MET A 508 19.76 -5.58 13.17
N GLU A 509 20.78 -5.62 12.32
CA GLU A 509 21.86 -4.65 12.37
C GLU A 509 21.32 -3.25 12.07
N ASN A 510 21.57 -2.30 12.96
CA ASN A 510 21.01 -0.95 12.89
C ASN A 510 22.09 0.14 12.84
N PHE A 511 23.37 -0.25 12.84
CA PHE A 511 24.52 0.65 12.73
C PHE A 511 24.54 1.79 13.76
N GLY A 512 23.88 1.57 14.89
CA GLY A 512 23.76 2.56 15.94
C GLY A 512 22.72 3.65 15.72
N ALA A 513 21.77 3.43 14.81
CA ALA A 513 20.63 4.32 14.60
C ALA A 513 19.72 4.41 15.85
N ASP A 514 18.91 5.47 15.89
CA ASP A 514 17.82 5.65 16.85
C ASP A 514 16.47 5.30 16.21
N LEU A 515 15.43 5.19 17.04
CA LEU A 515 14.05 4.90 16.62
C LEU A 515 13.93 3.59 15.82
N THR A 516 14.62 2.55 16.30
CA THR A 516 14.69 1.24 15.63
C THR A 516 13.49 0.36 15.94
N PHE A 517 13.12 -0.49 15.00
CA PHE A 517 11.99 -1.43 15.11
C PHE A 517 12.36 -2.67 15.93
N PHE A 518 13.57 -3.19 15.69
CA PHE A 518 14.01 -4.50 16.15
C PHE A 518 15.12 -4.40 17.19
N GLU A 519 15.37 -5.50 17.90
CA GLU A 519 16.56 -5.64 18.73
C GLU A 519 17.83 -5.52 17.86
N PRO A 520 18.91 -4.91 18.37
CA PRO A 520 20.18 -4.88 17.64
C PRO A 520 20.76 -6.29 17.51
N LEU A 521 21.38 -6.58 16.37
CA LEU A 521 22.31 -7.69 16.24
C LEU A 521 23.71 -7.28 16.70
N ASP A 522 24.33 -8.14 17.50
CA ASP A 522 25.72 -7.98 17.97
C ASP A 522 26.77 -8.19 16.85
#